data_AF-A0A971P2N2-F1
#
_entry.id   AF-A0A971P2N2-F1
#
_cell.length_a   1.000
_cell.length_b   1.000
_cell.length_c   1.000
_cell.angle_alpha   90.00
_cell.angle_beta   90.00
_cell.angle_gamma   90.00
#
_symmetry.space_group_name_H-M   'P 1'
#
loop_
_entity.id
_entity.type
_entity.pdbx_description
1 polymer ?
#
loop_
_entity_poly.entity_id
_entity_poly.type
_entity_poly.pdbx_seq_one_letter_code
_entity_poly.pdbx_strand_id
1 'polypeptide(L)'
;MNVKPRIALIIAYYCLSTAGVFPGKDVLAADRTVTSLKNIDSRANRVYQQVKVPDLPDQNFWRLGLTVNETIMTDPKKATRKGMGVSKNEYLRDEWIGCQSGFYAQYLLGNPELPADLPAEMKQSLEENFKRWGTTEAEAEVILAGKLKSYRKSKERFEKGQIDISIVNAPSPQAAFEYLIVHASSSTLPDEAIVYQFADESIVSDLGTIGYLSDARGSDSICFIRDNIAVIIRGHGEFEREVVDIAQKIDTMLLQQPLLTYEQLQARCPKLHIGSGKKAAETTVPFLEYSVEVPSGVQAWVSDIKINEALIQ
;
A
#
# COMPACT_ATOMS: atom_id res chain seq x y z
N MET A 1 -18.45 22.55 -35.95
CA MET A 1 -17.27 21.84 -35.40
C MET A 1 -17.78 20.95 -34.28
N ASN A 2 -17.71 19.63 -34.44
CA ASN A 2 -18.16 18.64 -33.45
C ASN A 2 -17.09 18.50 -32.36
N VAL A 3 -17.27 19.18 -31.23
CA VAL A 3 -16.45 18.96 -30.04
C VAL A 3 -17.01 17.72 -29.35
N LYS A 4 -16.33 16.58 -29.49
CA LYS A 4 -16.64 15.37 -28.70
C LYS A 4 -16.25 15.65 -27.25
N PRO A 5 -17.13 15.43 -26.25
CA PRO A 5 -16.74 15.52 -24.85
C PRO A 5 -15.65 14.49 -24.55
N ARG A 6 -14.48 14.96 -24.12
CA ARG A 6 -13.43 14.10 -23.57
C ARG A 6 -13.82 13.77 -22.12
N ILE A 7 -14.31 12.56 -21.89
CA ILE A 7 -14.68 12.09 -20.55
C ILE A 7 -13.39 11.82 -19.77
N ALA A 8 -13.23 12.47 -18.61
CA ALA A 8 -12.18 12.12 -17.66
C ALA A 8 -12.49 10.77 -16.99
N LEU A 9 -11.45 9.94 -16.89
CA LEU A 9 -11.48 8.64 -16.24
C LEU A 9 -11.70 8.82 -14.72
N ILE A 10 -12.87 8.41 -14.24
CA ILE A 10 -13.19 8.33 -12.81
C ILE A 10 -12.69 6.97 -12.31
N ILE A 11 -11.76 6.97 -11.36
CA ILE A 11 -11.25 5.74 -10.75
C ILE A 11 -11.91 5.56 -9.37
N ALA A 12 -12.89 4.65 -9.29
CA ALA A 12 -13.46 4.22 -8.02
C ALA A 12 -12.57 3.13 -7.41
N TYR A 13 -12.04 3.35 -6.20
CA TYR A 13 -11.25 2.35 -5.47
C TYR A 13 -12.09 1.69 -4.38
N TYR A 14 -12.23 0.37 -4.51
CA TYR A 14 -13.06 -0.45 -3.63
C TYR A 14 -12.22 -1.10 -2.54
N CYS A 15 -12.70 -1.05 -1.31
CA CYS A 15 -12.18 -1.87 -0.23
C CYS A 15 -13.09 -3.08 -0.02
N LEU A 16 -12.89 -4.08 -0.88
CA LEU A 16 -12.87 -5.53 -0.62
C LEU A 16 -12.29 -6.13 -1.92
N SER A 17 -11.01 -5.84 -2.15
CA SER A 17 -10.12 -6.51 -3.11
C SER A 17 -10.73 -6.90 -4.47
N THR A 18 -11.14 -5.92 -5.28
CA THR A 18 -11.43 -6.20 -6.70
C THR A 18 -10.15 -6.07 -7.53
N ALA A 19 -9.73 -7.17 -8.14
CA ALA A 19 -8.74 -7.17 -9.21
C ALA A 19 -9.37 -6.51 -10.44
N GLY A 20 -8.93 -5.30 -10.76
CA GLY A 20 -9.19 -4.69 -12.07
C GLY A 20 -8.25 -5.31 -13.10
N VAL A 21 -8.62 -6.47 -13.66
CA VAL A 21 -7.94 -7.00 -14.84
C VAL A 21 -8.40 -6.14 -16.03
N PHE A 22 -7.61 -5.15 -16.42
CA PHE A 22 -7.86 -4.35 -17.61
C PHE A 22 -7.21 -5.05 -18.81
N PRO A 23 -7.98 -5.64 -19.75
CA PRO A 23 -7.40 -6.12 -21.00
C PRO A 23 -6.91 -4.91 -21.80
N GLY A 24 -5.62 -4.93 -22.16
CA GLY A 24 -5.00 -3.89 -22.95
C GLY A 24 -5.69 -3.69 -24.31
N LYS A 25 -6.21 -2.47 -24.53
CA LYS A 25 -6.02 -1.66 -25.77
C LYS A 25 -6.76 -0.32 -25.77
N ASP A 26 -7.66 -0.05 -24.83
CA ASP A 26 -8.45 1.21 -24.82
C ASP A 26 -8.10 2.20 -23.69
N VAL A 27 -6.95 2.05 -23.01
CA VAL A 27 -6.43 3.06 -22.05
C VAL A 27 -5.63 4.16 -22.77
N LEU A 28 -6.18 4.68 -23.87
CA LEU A 28 -5.56 5.77 -24.63
C LEU A 28 -6.49 6.98 -24.65
N ALA A 29 -6.46 7.77 -23.57
CA ALA A 29 -6.64 9.24 -23.57
C ALA A 29 -6.89 9.85 -22.15
N ALA A 30 -6.38 9.26 -21.07
CA ALA A 30 -6.27 9.98 -19.80
C ALA A 30 -4.92 10.69 -19.75
N ASP A 31 -4.97 12.00 -19.98
CA ASP A 31 -3.83 12.89 -20.10
C ASP A 31 -2.97 12.90 -18.82
N ARG A 32 -1.70 12.53 -19.02
CA ARG A 32 -0.49 12.89 -18.27
C ARG A 32 -0.67 13.71 -16.99
N THR A 33 -0.89 13.04 -15.85
CA THR A 33 -0.39 13.48 -14.52
C THR A 33 -0.35 12.37 -13.47
N VAL A 34 -0.32 11.10 -13.91
CA VAL A 34 0.22 10.03 -13.09
C VAL A 34 1.64 9.86 -13.60
N THR A 35 2.63 10.09 -12.75
CA THR A 35 4.03 9.78 -13.02
C THR A 35 4.06 8.36 -13.55
N SER A 36 4.23 8.20 -14.86
CA SER A 36 4.24 6.87 -15.45
C SER A 36 5.41 6.16 -14.82
N LEU A 37 5.13 5.13 -14.02
CA LEU A 37 6.11 4.14 -13.60
C LEU A 37 6.52 3.28 -14.81
N LYS A 38 6.69 3.87 -16.00
CA LYS A 38 7.42 3.25 -17.12
C LYS A 38 8.89 3.01 -16.77
N ASN A 39 9.33 3.52 -15.63
CA ASN A 39 10.43 2.99 -14.83
C ASN A 39 9.92 1.98 -13.79
N ILE A 40 9.27 0.90 -14.23
CA ILE A 40 9.23 -0.33 -13.45
C ILE A 40 10.71 -0.61 -13.13
N ASP A 41 11.06 -0.44 -11.86
CA ASP A 41 12.39 -0.04 -11.42
C ASP A 41 13.47 -0.89 -12.09
N SER A 42 14.49 -0.28 -12.72
CA SER A 42 15.59 -1.02 -13.36
C SER A 42 16.15 -2.10 -12.43
N ARG A 43 16.04 -1.83 -11.13
CA ARG A 43 16.36 -2.70 -10.02
C ARG A 43 15.43 -3.89 -9.85
N ALA A 44 14.12 -3.69 -9.79
CA ALA A 44 13.14 -4.78 -9.67
C ALA A 44 13.27 -5.76 -10.84
N ASN A 45 13.49 -5.26 -12.05
CA ASN A 45 13.78 -6.09 -13.21
C ASN A 45 15.08 -6.88 -13.06
N ARG A 46 16.18 -6.25 -12.60
CA ARG A 46 17.45 -6.97 -12.34
C ARG A 46 17.32 -8.06 -11.29
N VAL A 47 16.60 -7.79 -10.20
CA VAL A 47 16.34 -8.78 -9.14
C VAL A 47 15.49 -9.92 -9.69
N TYR A 48 14.42 -9.60 -10.40
CA TYR A 48 13.52 -10.60 -11.01
C TYR A 48 14.27 -11.60 -11.90
N GLN A 49 15.23 -11.15 -12.71
CA GLN A 49 16.02 -12.04 -13.57
C GLN A 49 16.97 -12.98 -12.82
N GLN A 50 17.25 -12.70 -11.54
CA GLN A 50 18.13 -13.50 -10.68
C GLN A 50 17.35 -14.43 -9.76
N VAL A 51 16.06 -14.15 -9.53
CA VAL A 51 15.19 -14.99 -8.72
C VAL A 51 14.66 -16.14 -9.56
N LYS A 52 14.75 -17.36 -9.02
CA LYS A 52 14.10 -18.53 -9.60
C LYS A 52 12.59 -18.41 -9.35
N VAL A 53 11.83 -18.12 -10.39
CA VAL A 53 10.37 -18.06 -10.30
C VAL A 53 9.85 -19.46 -9.94
N PRO A 54 9.06 -19.61 -8.87
CA PRO A 54 8.46 -20.90 -8.50
C PRO A 54 7.48 -21.36 -9.58
N ASP A 55 7.19 -22.66 -9.60
CA ASP A 55 6.11 -23.19 -10.44
C ASP A 55 4.77 -22.74 -9.85
N LEU A 56 4.14 -21.75 -10.49
CA LEU A 56 2.89 -21.14 -10.04
C LEU A 56 1.72 -21.67 -10.86
N PRO A 57 0.58 -21.97 -10.23
CA PRO A 57 -0.56 -22.53 -10.94
C PRO A 57 -1.11 -21.55 -11.98
N ASP A 58 -1.59 -22.09 -13.09
CA ASP A 58 -2.34 -21.31 -14.08
C ASP A 58 -3.60 -20.71 -13.46
N GLN A 59 -3.86 -19.43 -13.79
CA GLN A 59 -4.95 -18.67 -13.20
C GLN A 59 -6.28 -18.94 -13.91
N ASN A 60 -7.07 -19.88 -13.37
CA ASN A 60 -8.46 -20.11 -13.80
C ASN A 60 -9.50 -19.59 -12.79
N PHE A 61 -9.07 -19.34 -11.55
CA PHE A 61 -9.95 -18.91 -10.45
C PHE A 61 -9.28 -17.84 -9.59
N TRP A 62 -10.06 -16.85 -9.19
CA TRP A 62 -9.62 -15.71 -8.38
C TRP A 62 -10.16 -15.81 -6.96
N ARG A 63 -9.35 -15.35 -6.03
CA ARG A 63 -9.74 -15.04 -4.68
C ARG A 63 -9.87 -13.53 -4.51
N LEU A 64 -10.76 -13.11 -3.63
CA LEU A 64 -10.88 -11.73 -3.20
C LEU A 64 -9.97 -11.51 -2.00
N GLY A 65 -8.91 -10.72 -2.11
CA GLY A 65 -8.11 -10.29 -0.95
C GLY A 65 -8.92 -9.75 0.24
N LEU A 66 -8.27 -9.62 1.40
CA LEU A 66 -8.95 -9.22 2.64
C LEU A 66 -8.74 -7.74 2.95
N THR A 67 -9.71 -7.16 3.66
CA THR A 67 -9.49 -5.95 4.44
C THR A 67 -9.10 -6.37 5.85
N VAL A 68 -7.89 -6.01 6.27
CA VAL A 68 -7.38 -6.31 7.61
C VAL A 68 -7.46 -5.09 8.52
N ASN A 69 -7.67 -5.35 9.80
CA ASN A 69 -7.70 -4.35 10.86
C ASN A 69 -7.09 -4.96 12.15
N GLU A 70 -7.14 -4.25 13.27
CA GLU A 70 -6.54 -4.68 14.53
C GLU A 70 -7.05 -6.02 15.06
N THR A 71 -8.21 -6.51 14.62
CA THR A 71 -8.75 -7.81 15.07
C THR A 71 -7.92 -9.00 14.60
N ILE A 72 -7.03 -8.81 13.62
CA ILE A 72 -6.10 -9.84 13.18
C ILE A 72 -4.99 -10.08 14.22
N MET A 73 -4.67 -9.07 15.04
CA MET A 73 -3.60 -9.10 16.03
C MET A 73 -3.94 -10.01 17.22
N THR A 74 -2.91 -10.54 17.89
CA THR A 74 -3.09 -11.41 19.06
C THR A 74 -3.59 -10.61 20.26
N ASP A 75 -3.09 -9.39 20.44
CA ASP A 75 -3.61 -8.42 21.40
C ASP A 75 -3.93 -7.07 20.73
N PRO A 76 -5.17 -6.87 20.25
CA PRO A 76 -5.58 -5.62 19.61
C PRO A 76 -5.42 -4.38 20.49
N LYS A 77 -5.37 -4.54 21.83
CA LYS A 77 -5.24 -3.40 22.76
C LYS A 77 -3.83 -2.81 22.79
N LYS A 78 -2.80 -3.55 22.32
CA LYS A 78 -1.43 -3.01 22.16
C LYS A 78 -1.35 -1.92 21.08
N ALA A 79 -2.25 -1.95 20.10
CA ALA A 79 -2.28 -0.97 19.02
C ALA A 79 -2.77 0.41 19.52
N THR A 80 -1.82 1.28 19.88
CA THR A 80 -2.13 2.65 20.36
C THR A 80 -2.38 3.64 19.24
N ARG A 81 -1.75 3.42 18.08
CA ARG A 81 -1.98 4.19 16.85
C ARG A 81 -2.21 3.19 15.73
N LYS A 82 -3.22 3.46 14.91
CA LYS A 82 -3.62 2.60 13.80
C LYS A 82 -3.96 3.43 12.58
N GLY A 83 -3.85 2.82 11.41
CA GLY A 83 -4.41 3.37 10.20
C GLY A 83 -4.56 2.31 9.13
N MET A 84 -5.40 2.63 8.16
CA MET A 84 -5.70 1.80 7.01
C MET A 84 -5.56 2.65 5.75
N GLY A 85 -5.08 2.03 4.69
CA GLY A 85 -4.91 2.67 3.39
C GLY A 85 -5.27 1.74 2.26
N VAL A 86 -5.61 2.33 1.12
CA VAL A 86 -5.81 1.61 -0.14
C VAL A 86 -5.01 2.34 -1.21
N SER A 87 -4.26 1.59 -2.01
CA SER A 87 -3.47 2.13 -3.11
C SER A 87 -3.54 1.21 -4.33
N LYS A 88 -3.32 1.78 -5.52
CA LYS A 88 -3.05 1.02 -6.75
C LYS A 88 -1.57 0.71 -6.88
N ASN A 89 -1.26 -0.45 -7.45
CA ASN A 89 0.09 -0.82 -7.86
C ASN A 89 0.09 -1.27 -9.33
N GLU A 90 1.14 -0.90 -10.04
CA GLU A 90 1.44 -1.35 -11.40
C GLU A 90 2.51 -2.44 -11.33
N TYR A 91 2.41 -3.50 -12.14
CA TYR A 91 3.32 -4.65 -12.10
C TYR A 91 4.29 -4.73 -13.30
N LEU A 92 5.33 -5.56 -13.18
CA LEU A 92 6.49 -5.59 -14.08
C LEU A 92 6.12 -5.92 -15.54
N ARG A 93 5.19 -6.86 -15.75
CA ARG A 93 4.76 -7.32 -17.08
C ARG A 93 3.35 -6.85 -17.42
N ASP A 94 3.10 -6.59 -18.70
CA ASP A 94 1.79 -6.31 -19.32
C ASP A 94 0.92 -5.19 -18.69
N GLU A 95 1.52 -4.20 -18.03
CA GLU A 95 0.82 -3.02 -17.47
C GLU A 95 -0.35 -3.38 -16.53
N TRP A 96 -0.22 -4.49 -15.81
CA TRP A 96 -1.25 -4.94 -14.88
C TRP A 96 -1.46 -3.95 -13.74
N ILE A 97 -2.71 -3.72 -13.36
CA ILE A 97 -3.10 -2.91 -12.20
C ILE A 97 -3.69 -3.84 -11.14
N GLY A 98 -3.18 -3.73 -9.92
CA GLY A 98 -3.79 -4.37 -8.76
C GLY A 98 -4.06 -3.38 -7.64
N CYS A 99 -4.83 -3.85 -6.65
CA CYS A 99 -5.24 -3.05 -5.51
C CYS A 99 -4.57 -3.60 -4.25
N GLN A 100 -3.93 -2.71 -3.49
CA GLN A 100 -3.35 -3.00 -2.19
C GLN A 100 -4.24 -2.44 -1.10
N SER A 101 -4.61 -3.28 -0.13
CA SER A 101 -5.06 -2.84 1.18
C SER A 101 -3.87 -2.88 2.14
N GLY A 102 -3.70 -1.80 2.90
CA GLY A 102 -2.67 -1.66 3.91
C GLY A 102 -3.30 -1.45 5.28
N PHE A 103 -2.76 -2.12 6.29
CA PHE A 103 -3.01 -1.83 7.69
C PHE A 103 -1.69 -1.63 8.40
N TYR A 104 -1.61 -0.59 9.22
CA TYR A 104 -0.48 -0.39 10.11
C TYR A 104 -0.96 -0.17 11.54
N ALA A 105 -0.18 -0.67 12.50
CA ALA A 105 -0.36 -0.39 13.91
C ALA A 105 0.99 -0.14 14.59
N GLN A 106 0.99 0.79 15.54
CA GLN A 106 2.14 1.12 16.37
C GLN A 106 1.77 1.01 17.85
N TYR A 107 2.66 0.41 18.62
CA TYR A 107 2.62 0.41 20.08
C TYR A 107 3.56 1.48 20.61
N LEU A 108 2.97 2.57 21.12
CA LEU A 108 3.66 3.73 21.62
C LEU A 108 3.57 3.75 23.15
N LEU A 109 4.72 3.76 23.82
CA LEU A 109 4.81 4.05 25.24
C LEU A 109 4.99 5.56 25.43
N GLY A 110 4.26 6.16 26.37
CA GLY A 110 4.58 7.51 26.81
C GLY A 110 5.96 7.52 27.46
N ASN A 111 6.83 8.45 27.04
CA ASN A 111 8.09 8.67 27.74
C ASN A 111 7.90 9.77 28.79
N PRO A 112 7.97 9.45 30.10
CA PRO A 112 7.83 10.47 31.14
C PRO A 112 9.04 11.42 31.20
N GLU A 113 10.20 11.02 30.69
CA GLU A 113 11.44 11.81 30.72
C GLU A 113 11.76 12.39 29.34
N LEU A 114 11.19 13.55 29.04
CA LEU A 114 11.49 14.28 27.81
C LEU A 114 12.89 14.91 27.87
N PRO A 115 13.68 14.84 26.79
CA PRO A 115 15.03 15.37 26.77
C PRO A 115 15.05 16.89 26.99
N ALA A 116 15.93 17.34 27.88
CA ALA A 116 16.05 18.76 28.22
C ALA A 116 16.67 19.60 27.08
N ASP A 117 17.55 19.02 26.26
CA ASP A 117 18.22 19.68 25.13
C ASP A 117 18.25 18.76 23.89
N LEU A 118 18.64 19.30 22.74
CA LEU A 118 18.88 18.55 21.50
C LEU A 118 20.13 17.64 21.64
N PRO A 119 20.21 16.52 20.90
CA PRO A 119 21.44 15.74 20.81
C PRO A 119 22.61 16.60 20.33
N ALA A 120 23.79 16.41 20.91
CA ALA A 120 24.97 17.22 20.63
C ALA A 120 25.30 17.30 19.13
N GLU A 121 25.21 16.17 18.42
CA GLU A 121 25.45 16.08 16.98
C GLU A 121 24.45 16.94 16.17
N MET A 122 23.18 16.93 16.55
CA MET A 122 22.15 17.72 15.89
C MET A 122 22.34 19.21 16.17
N LYS A 123 22.70 19.56 17.41
CA LYS A 123 22.98 20.94 17.82
C LYS A 123 24.18 21.51 17.07
N GLN A 124 25.28 20.75 17.00
CA GLN A 124 26.48 21.13 16.25
C GLN A 124 26.17 21.30 14.75
N SER A 125 25.41 20.37 14.15
CA SER A 125 25.02 20.49 12.73
C SER A 125 24.18 21.74 12.46
N LEU A 126 23.30 22.13 13.38
CA LEU A 126 22.52 23.37 13.26
C LEU A 126 23.40 24.61 13.43
N GLU A 127 24.33 24.62 14.38
CA GLU A 127 25.27 25.72 14.60
C GLU A 127 26.18 25.96 13.39
N GLU A 128 26.66 24.90 12.74
CA GLU A 128 27.42 24.99 11.49
C GLU A 128 26.58 25.59 10.35
N ASN A 129 25.30 25.24 10.27
CA ASN A 129 24.38 25.80 9.28
C ASN A 129 24.03 27.27 9.58
N PHE A 130 23.86 27.67 10.84
CA PHE A 130 23.63 29.06 11.23
C PHE A 130 24.77 29.98 10.77
N LYS A 131 26.02 29.53 10.92
CA LYS A 131 27.20 30.25 10.40
C LYS A 131 27.15 30.41 8.89
N ARG A 132 26.70 29.39 8.15
CA ARG A 132 26.56 29.43 6.68
C ARG A 132 25.43 30.34 6.22
N TRP A 133 24.34 30.39 6.97
CA TRP A 133 23.14 31.18 6.64
C TRP A 133 23.22 32.63 7.11
N GLY A 134 24.26 33.01 7.87
CA GLY A 134 24.36 34.34 8.46
C GLY A 134 23.28 34.61 9.50
N THR A 135 22.78 33.56 10.16
CA THR A 135 21.71 33.64 11.16
C THR A 135 22.20 34.40 12.40
N THR A 136 21.40 35.35 12.87
CA THR A 136 21.69 36.08 14.12
C THR A 136 21.51 35.19 15.34
N GLU A 137 22.09 35.58 16.48
CA GLU A 137 21.97 34.82 17.74
C GLU A 137 20.51 34.65 18.18
N ALA A 138 19.70 35.72 18.08
CA ALA A 138 18.28 35.68 18.41
C ALA A 138 17.47 34.75 17.48
N GLU A 139 17.77 34.73 16.18
CA GLU A 139 17.13 33.80 15.24
C GLU A 139 17.56 32.35 15.49
N ALA A 140 18.83 32.13 15.84
CA ALA A 140 19.35 30.81 16.18
C ALA A 140 18.65 30.23 17.42
N GLU A 141 18.44 31.03 18.47
CA GLU A 141 17.69 30.62 19.67
C GLU A 141 16.26 30.17 19.34
N VAL A 142 15.55 30.94 18.50
CA VAL A 142 14.17 30.60 18.08
C VAL A 142 14.15 29.28 17.30
N ILE A 143 15.10 29.08 16.38
CA ILE A 143 15.21 27.85 15.59
C ILE A 143 15.53 26.66 16.50
N LEU A 144 16.49 26.80 17.43
CA LEU A 144 16.86 25.74 18.36
C LEU A 144 15.70 25.38 19.30
N ALA A 145 14.98 26.36 19.84
CA ALA A 145 13.79 26.13 20.66
C ALA A 145 12.68 25.42 19.87
N GLY A 146 12.47 25.81 18.60
CA GLY A 146 11.53 25.15 17.70
C GLY A 146 11.92 23.69 17.42
N LYS A 147 13.20 23.44 17.13
CA LYS A 147 13.74 22.09 16.92
C LYS A 147 13.64 21.23 18.17
N LEU A 148 13.98 21.78 19.35
CA LEU A 148 13.84 21.08 20.63
C LEU A 148 12.38 20.71 20.91
N LYS A 149 11.44 21.63 20.66
CA LYS A 149 10.00 21.34 20.79
C LYS A 149 9.56 20.21 19.85
N SER A 150 9.95 20.24 18.59
CA SER A 150 9.68 19.16 17.62
C SER A 150 10.34 17.84 18.02
N TYR A 151 11.56 17.88 18.54
CA TYR A 151 12.29 16.71 19.01
C TYR A 151 11.66 16.10 20.27
N ARG A 152 11.31 16.92 21.27
CA ARG A 152 10.54 16.45 22.43
C ARG A 152 9.23 15.82 22.01
N LYS A 153 8.50 16.44 21.08
CA LYS A 153 7.26 15.87 20.53
C LYS A 153 7.48 14.50 19.85
N SER A 154 8.61 14.31 19.15
CA SER A 154 8.94 13.00 18.57
C SER A 154 9.43 11.97 19.62
N LYS A 155 9.82 12.43 20.81
CA LYS A 155 10.23 11.59 21.95
C LYS A 155 9.15 11.39 23.01
N GLU A 156 8.04 12.13 22.97
CA GLU A 156 6.85 11.94 23.83
C GLU A 156 6.32 10.52 23.77
N ARG A 157 6.52 9.86 22.63
CA ARG A 157 6.10 8.50 22.38
C ARG A 157 7.29 7.70 21.90
N PHE A 158 7.72 6.75 22.70
CA PHE A 158 8.70 5.75 22.29
C PHE A 158 7.96 4.62 21.58
N GLU A 159 8.37 4.33 20.35
CA GLU A 159 7.82 3.20 19.61
C GLU A 159 8.43 1.91 20.14
N LYS A 160 7.60 1.09 20.78
CA LYS A 160 7.99 -0.22 21.33
C LYS A 160 7.80 -1.34 20.30
N GLY A 161 6.94 -1.11 19.31
CA GLY A 161 6.75 -2.03 18.20
C GLY A 161 5.86 -1.43 17.11
N GLN A 162 6.04 -1.94 15.91
CA GLN A 162 5.23 -1.62 14.75
C GLN A 162 4.91 -2.89 13.97
N ILE A 163 3.71 -2.92 13.39
CA ILE A 163 3.33 -3.92 12.41
C ILE A 163 2.73 -3.26 11.19
N ASP A 164 3.18 -3.69 10.02
CA ASP A 164 2.64 -3.30 8.72
C ASP A 164 2.18 -4.56 7.99
N ILE A 165 0.94 -4.54 7.52
CA ILE A 165 0.32 -5.60 6.74
C ILE A 165 -0.11 -5.01 5.41
N SER A 166 0.31 -5.63 4.32
CA SER A 166 -0.10 -5.29 2.95
C SER A 166 -0.68 -6.53 2.28
N ILE A 167 -1.90 -6.42 1.76
CA ILE A 167 -2.58 -7.46 1.02
C ILE A 167 -2.89 -6.91 -0.36
N VAL A 168 -2.46 -7.62 -1.39
CA VAL A 168 -2.54 -7.19 -2.77
C VAL A 168 -3.31 -8.19 -3.58
N ASN A 169 -4.37 -7.71 -4.22
CA ASN A 169 -5.10 -8.51 -5.18
C ASN A 169 -4.52 -8.31 -6.58
N ALA A 170 -3.79 -9.32 -7.06
CA ALA A 170 -3.15 -9.32 -8.36
C ALA A 170 -4.04 -10.03 -9.41
N PRO A 171 -3.81 -9.80 -10.71
CA PRO A 171 -4.56 -10.48 -11.78
C PRO A 171 -4.23 -11.97 -11.91
N SER A 172 -3.08 -12.42 -11.40
CA SER A 172 -2.59 -13.80 -11.47
C SER A 172 -1.59 -14.09 -10.34
N PRO A 173 -1.24 -15.37 -10.07
CA PRO A 173 -0.24 -15.75 -9.08
C PRO A 173 1.14 -15.25 -9.49
N GLN A 174 1.42 -15.26 -10.80
CA GLN A 174 2.62 -14.68 -11.38
C GLN A 174 2.74 -13.18 -11.08
N ALA A 175 1.67 -12.41 -11.28
CA ALA A 175 1.67 -10.98 -10.95
C ALA A 175 1.76 -10.74 -9.43
N ALA A 176 1.19 -11.62 -8.61
CA ALA A 176 1.35 -11.59 -7.16
C ALA A 176 2.82 -11.81 -6.75
N PHE A 177 3.54 -12.71 -7.43
CA PHE A 177 4.96 -12.92 -7.21
C PHE A 177 5.81 -11.72 -7.65
N GLU A 178 5.52 -11.17 -8.83
CA GLU A 178 6.15 -9.94 -9.32
C GLU A 178 5.97 -8.78 -8.33
N TYR A 179 4.79 -8.65 -7.71
CA TYR A 179 4.55 -7.67 -6.67
C TYR A 179 5.50 -7.80 -5.48
N LEU A 180 5.71 -9.04 -4.99
CA LEU A 180 6.62 -9.27 -3.86
C LEU A 180 8.04 -8.80 -4.20
N ILE A 181 8.49 -9.05 -5.43
CA ILE A 181 9.82 -8.61 -5.91
C ILE A 181 9.90 -7.09 -6.03
N VAL A 182 8.89 -6.45 -6.63
CA VAL A 182 8.82 -4.98 -6.75
C VAL A 182 8.85 -4.34 -5.36
N HIS A 183 8.06 -4.88 -4.43
CA HIS A 183 7.98 -4.38 -3.07
C HIS A 183 9.29 -4.57 -2.32
N ALA A 184 9.95 -5.73 -2.43
CA ALA A 184 11.26 -5.95 -1.84
C ALA A 184 12.34 -5.04 -2.43
N SER A 185 12.26 -4.77 -3.75
CA SER A 185 13.17 -3.89 -4.50
C SER A 185 13.04 -2.41 -4.15
N SER A 186 11.93 -2.00 -3.52
CA SER A 186 11.77 -0.66 -2.96
C SER A 186 12.54 -0.44 -1.66
N SER A 187 13.08 -1.51 -1.05
CA SER A 187 13.86 -1.42 0.19
C SER A 187 15.28 -0.89 -0.04
N THR A 188 16.00 -0.57 1.03
CA THR A 188 17.42 -0.17 0.97
C THR A 188 18.39 -1.35 1.03
N LEU A 189 17.90 -2.60 1.01
CA LEU A 189 18.76 -3.78 1.01
C LEU A 189 19.56 -3.87 -0.30
N PRO A 190 20.71 -4.56 -0.36
CA PRO A 190 21.36 -4.90 -1.63
C PRO A 190 20.53 -5.86 -2.50
N ASP A 191 20.79 -5.92 -3.81
CA ASP A 191 20.05 -6.79 -4.74
C ASP A 191 20.21 -8.27 -4.35
N GLU A 192 21.42 -8.68 -3.94
CA GLU A 192 21.74 -10.05 -3.53
C GLU A 192 20.96 -10.48 -2.28
N ALA A 193 20.79 -9.56 -1.32
CA ALA A 193 20.00 -9.82 -0.12
C ALA A 193 18.52 -10.03 -0.45
N ILE A 194 18.00 -9.31 -1.44
CA ILE A 194 16.63 -9.51 -1.91
C ILE A 194 16.51 -10.85 -2.63
N VAL A 195 17.45 -11.19 -3.52
CA VAL A 195 17.44 -12.50 -4.22
C VAL A 195 17.44 -13.65 -3.21
N TYR A 196 18.23 -13.54 -2.14
CA TYR A 196 18.27 -14.55 -1.06
C TYR A 196 16.93 -14.71 -0.32
N GLN A 197 16.12 -13.65 -0.19
CA GLN A 197 14.78 -13.76 0.41
C GLN A 197 13.84 -14.67 -0.39
N PHE A 198 14.09 -14.84 -1.70
CA PHE A 198 13.29 -15.68 -2.60
C PHE A 198 13.98 -17.00 -2.96
N ALA A 199 15.01 -17.40 -2.22
CA ALA A 199 15.66 -18.69 -2.39
C ALA A 199 14.82 -19.84 -1.82
N ASP A 200 15.04 -21.07 -2.30
CA ASP A 200 14.29 -22.26 -1.89
C ASP A 200 14.42 -22.52 -0.37
N GLU A 201 15.55 -22.14 0.26
CA GLU A 201 15.81 -22.26 1.70
C GLU A 201 14.97 -21.30 2.56
N SER A 202 14.47 -20.22 1.96
CA SER A 202 13.65 -19.21 2.64
C SER A 202 12.16 -19.58 2.63
N ILE A 203 11.79 -20.69 1.99
CA ILE A 203 10.39 -21.10 1.82
C ILE A 203 9.78 -21.61 3.14
N VAL A 204 8.57 -21.13 3.44
CA VAL A 204 7.73 -21.60 4.56
C VAL A 204 6.68 -22.55 4.02
N SER A 205 6.76 -23.84 4.37
CA SER A 205 5.90 -24.89 3.81
C SER A 205 4.42 -24.77 4.17
N ASP A 206 4.12 -24.16 5.32
CA ASP A 206 2.78 -24.21 5.92
C ASP A 206 1.97 -22.93 5.65
N LEU A 207 2.41 -22.11 4.68
CA LEU A 207 1.82 -20.80 4.43
C LEU A 207 1.69 -20.51 2.93
N GLY A 208 0.48 -20.16 2.50
CA GLY A 208 0.23 -19.80 1.11
C GLY A 208 0.38 -20.99 0.14
N THR A 209 0.30 -20.67 -1.15
CA THR A 209 0.81 -21.48 -2.27
C THR A 209 2.34 -21.43 -2.29
N ILE A 210 2.90 -20.26 -1.96
CA ILE A 210 4.31 -20.12 -1.62
C ILE A 210 4.47 -19.03 -0.56
N GLY A 211 5.31 -19.28 0.44
CA GLY A 211 5.63 -18.34 1.51
C GLY A 211 7.13 -18.20 1.67
N TYR A 212 7.60 -17.01 2.02
CA TYR A 212 8.99 -16.71 2.29
C TYR A 212 9.12 -16.02 3.65
N LEU A 213 10.11 -16.46 4.42
CA LEU A 213 10.56 -15.80 5.63
C LEU A 213 11.77 -14.92 5.30
N SER A 214 11.73 -13.66 5.70
CA SER A 214 12.83 -12.72 5.55
C SER A 214 13.23 -12.17 6.92
N ASP A 215 14.40 -12.57 7.42
CA ASP A 215 15.06 -11.96 8.58
C ASP A 215 16.18 -11.00 8.14
N ALA A 216 15.87 -10.03 7.28
CA ALA A 216 16.93 -9.19 6.73
C ALA A 216 17.57 -8.25 7.76
N ARG A 217 16.98 -8.04 8.96
CA ARG A 217 17.42 -7.03 9.95
C ARG A 217 17.01 -7.29 11.42
N GLY A 218 16.81 -8.54 11.86
CA GLY A 218 16.25 -8.80 13.20
C GLY A 218 14.79 -8.33 13.27
N SER A 219 14.08 -8.61 12.18
CA SER A 219 12.68 -8.26 12.03
C SER A 219 12.02 -9.35 11.23
N ASP A 220 11.08 -10.04 11.85
CA ASP A 220 10.30 -11.05 11.19
C ASP A 220 9.42 -10.38 10.12
N SER A 221 9.79 -10.60 8.86
CA SER A 221 8.91 -10.34 7.73
C SER A 221 8.53 -11.67 7.11
N ILE A 222 7.22 -11.84 6.92
CA ILE A 222 6.68 -12.95 6.17
C ILE A 222 5.98 -12.37 4.95
N CYS A 223 6.30 -12.91 3.78
CA CYS A 223 5.51 -12.68 2.59
C CYS A 223 5.03 -14.01 2.03
N PHE A 224 3.82 -14.04 1.48
CA PHE A 224 3.30 -15.25 0.85
C PHE A 224 2.32 -14.90 -0.25
N ILE A 225 2.08 -15.87 -1.12
CA ILE A 225 1.10 -15.81 -2.18
C ILE A 225 0.06 -16.90 -1.92
N ARG A 226 -1.22 -16.54 -1.92
CA ARG A 226 -2.33 -17.49 -1.95
C ARG A 226 -3.14 -17.22 -3.20
N ASP A 227 -3.09 -18.15 -4.16
CA ASP A 227 -3.68 -17.97 -5.49
C ASP A 227 -3.16 -16.66 -6.14
N ASN A 228 -4.03 -15.69 -6.40
CA ASN A 228 -3.68 -14.39 -6.97
C ASN A 228 -3.48 -13.28 -5.92
N ILE A 229 -3.40 -13.62 -4.63
CA ILE A 229 -3.23 -12.66 -3.53
C ILE A 229 -1.81 -12.71 -3.01
N ALA A 230 -1.10 -11.57 -3.07
CA ALA A 230 0.17 -11.40 -2.37
C ALA A 230 -0.07 -10.76 -1.00
N VAL A 231 0.59 -11.29 0.02
CA VAL A 231 0.53 -10.80 1.40
C VAL A 231 1.94 -10.52 1.89
N ILE A 232 2.11 -9.38 2.57
CA ILE A 232 3.37 -8.97 3.19
C ILE A 232 3.06 -8.49 4.59
N ILE A 233 3.72 -9.11 5.57
CA ILE A 233 3.59 -8.76 6.98
C ILE A 233 5.01 -8.44 7.47
N ARG A 234 5.14 -7.29 8.14
CA ARG A 234 6.40 -6.84 8.75
C ARG A 234 6.11 -6.49 10.18
N GLY A 235 6.72 -7.21 11.11
CA GLY A 235 6.66 -6.90 12.53
C GLY A 235 8.02 -6.45 13.04
N HIS A 236 8.01 -5.49 13.95
CA HIS A 236 9.19 -5.03 14.67
C HIS A 236 8.87 -4.87 16.16
N GLY A 237 9.86 -5.10 17.01
CA GLY A 237 9.74 -4.95 18.45
C GLY A 237 8.66 -5.86 19.03
N GLU A 238 7.71 -5.31 19.77
CA GLU A 238 6.65 -6.09 20.44
C GLU A 238 5.73 -6.89 19.52
N PHE A 239 5.70 -6.58 18.21
CA PHE A 239 4.90 -7.32 17.23
C PHE A 239 5.70 -8.33 16.42
N GLU A 240 7.03 -8.40 16.59
CA GLU A 240 7.91 -9.31 15.82
C GLU A 240 7.43 -10.77 15.92
N ARG A 241 7.13 -11.23 17.13
CA ARG A 241 6.68 -12.60 17.38
C ARG A 241 5.23 -12.88 16.95
N GLU A 242 4.44 -11.86 16.65
CA GLU A 242 3.03 -12.03 16.22
C GLU A 242 2.93 -12.26 14.70
N VAL A 243 4.01 -12.07 13.94
CA VAL A 243 4.00 -12.09 12.46
C VAL A 243 3.57 -13.45 11.90
N VAL A 244 4.08 -14.55 12.47
CA VAL A 244 3.73 -15.92 12.05
C VAL A 244 2.24 -16.20 12.29
N ASP A 245 1.75 -15.91 13.50
CA ASP A 245 0.35 -16.14 13.88
C ASP A 245 -0.61 -15.32 13.00
N ILE A 246 -0.26 -14.07 12.72
CA ILE A 246 -1.02 -13.19 11.85
C ILE A 246 -1.02 -13.71 10.41
N ALA A 247 0.13 -14.20 9.92
CA ALA A 247 0.22 -14.78 8.58
C ALA A 247 -0.69 -16.01 8.43
N GLN A 248 -0.63 -16.94 9.38
CA GLN A 248 -1.47 -18.14 9.40
C GLN A 248 -2.96 -17.78 9.49
N LYS A 249 -3.31 -16.78 10.30
CA LYS A 249 -4.69 -16.30 10.43
C LYS A 249 -5.21 -15.69 9.13
N ILE A 250 -4.41 -14.84 8.46
CA ILE A 250 -4.76 -14.25 7.15
C ILE A 250 -4.92 -15.35 6.11
N ASP A 251 -3.99 -16.31 6.05
CA ASP A 251 -4.04 -17.41 5.10
C ASP A 251 -5.27 -18.29 5.29
N THR A 252 -5.61 -18.59 6.55
CA THR A 252 -6.84 -19.31 6.92
C THR A 252 -8.09 -18.55 6.47
N MET A 253 -8.14 -17.23 6.71
CA MET A 253 -9.25 -16.39 6.29
C MET A 253 -9.38 -16.33 4.77
N LEU A 254 -8.25 -16.31 4.04
CA LEU A 254 -8.25 -16.38 2.58
C LEU A 254 -8.82 -17.72 2.13
N LEU A 255 -8.36 -18.85 2.68
CA LEU A 255 -8.84 -20.19 2.32
C LEU A 255 -10.34 -20.39 2.56
N GLN A 256 -10.92 -19.72 3.56
CA GLN A 256 -12.37 -19.76 3.83
C GLN A 256 -13.21 -19.06 2.75
N GLN A 257 -12.60 -18.25 1.89
CA GLN A 257 -13.31 -17.59 0.80
C GLN A 257 -13.53 -18.56 -0.38
N PRO A 258 -14.61 -18.36 -1.16
CA PRO A 258 -14.79 -19.12 -2.39
C PRO A 258 -13.76 -18.70 -3.45
N LEU A 259 -13.26 -19.68 -4.21
CA LEU A 259 -12.63 -19.43 -5.50
C LEU A 259 -13.71 -19.02 -6.50
N LEU A 260 -13.45 -17.94 -7.23
CA LEU A 260 -14.39 -17.33 -8.18
C LEU A 260 -13.88 -17.49 -9.60
N THR A 261 -14.78 -17.78 -10.55
CA THR A 261 -14.45 -17.57 -11.97
C THR A 261 -14.34 -16.09 -12.29
N TYR A 262 -13.81 -15.76 -13.47
CA TYR A 262 -13.73 -14.37 -13.93
C TYR A 262 -15.12 -13.70 -13.98
N GLU A 263 -16.14 -14.42 -14.47
CA GLU A 263 -17.51 -13.92 -14.56
C GLU A 263 -18.11 -13.68 -13.18
N GLN A 264 -17.83 -14.58 -12.22
CA GLN A 264 -18.28 -14.43 -10.83
C GLN A 264 -17.58 -13.26 -10.14
N LEU A 265 -16.30 -13.03 -10.45
CA LEU A 265 -15.54 -11.88 -9.96
C LEU A 265 -16.13 -10.58 -10.53
N GLN A 266 -16.34 -10.52 -11.84
CA GLN A 266 -16.95 -9.35 -12.51
C GLN A 266 -18.35 -9.04 -11.97
N ALA A 267 -19.17 -10.06 -11.69
CA ALA A 267 -20.50 -9.87 -11.12
C ALA A 267 -20.48 -9.27 -9.70
N ARG A 268 -19.36 -9.41 -8.98
CA ARG A 268 -19.16 -8.82 -7.64
C ARG A 268 -18.53 -7.42 -7.68
N CYS A 269 -18.07 -6.96 -8.85
CA CYS A 269 -17.59 -5.60 -9.01
C CYS A 269 -18.76 -4.61 -8.90
N PRO A 270 -18.67 -3.58 -8.04
CA PRO A 270 -19.69 -2.55 -8.00
C PRO A 270 -19.76 -1.81 -9.32
N LYS A 271 -20.98 -1.54 -9.79
CA LYS A 271 -21.18 -0.83 -11.05
C LYS A 271 -21.27 0.66 -10.78
N LEU A 272 -20.39 1.42 -11.42
CA LEU A 272 -20.45 2.88 -11.40
C LEU A 272 -21.41 3.33 -12.50
N HIS A 273 -22.51 3.95 -12.10
CA HIS A 273 -23.44 4.59 -13.01
C HIS A 273 -23.14 6.08 -13.03
N ILE A 274 -22.76 6.60 -14.19
CA ILE A 274 -22.48 8.01 -14.39
C ILE A 274 -23.65 8.61 -15.18
N GLY A 275 -24.42 9.48 -14.53
CA GLY A 275 -25.51 10.23 -15.13
C GLY A 275 -25.13 11.70 -15.33
N SER A 276 -25.54 12.28 -16.45
CA SER A 276 -25.57 13.74 -16.60
C SER A 276 -26.91 14.26 -16.07
N GLY A 277 -26.90 14.89 -14.91
CA GLY A 277 -28.08 15.57 -14.35
C GLY A 277 -28.09 17.06 -14.72
N LYS A 278 -29.28 17.64 -14.91
CA LYS A 278 -29.50 19.09 -14.73
C LYS A 278 -30.32 19.23 -13.46
N LYS A 279 -29.77 19.89 -12.43
CA LYS A 279 -30.56 20.23 -11.24
C LYS A 279 -31.60 21.24 -11.69
N ALA A 280 -32.86 20.91 -11.49
CA ALA A 280 -33.91 21.90 -11.53
C ALA A 280 -33.65 22.88 -10.36
N ALA A 281 -33.62 24.17 -10.71
CA ALA A 281 -33.40 25.34 -9.86
C ALA A 281 -31.93 25.76 -9.58
N GLU A 282 -31.56 26.86 -10.25
CA GLU A 282 -30.65 27.94 -9.81
C GLU A 282 -29.12 27.83 -9.94
N THR A 283 -28.55 26.78 -10.52
CA THR A 283 -27.12 26.83 -10.91
C THR A 283 -26.87 26.24 -12.29
N THR A 284 -26.33 27.05 -13.19
CA THR A 284 -25.91 26.72 -14.57
C THR A 284 -24.67 25.82 -14.63
N VAL A 285 -24.27 25.22 -13.51
CA VAL A 285 -23.07 24.39 -13.43
C VAL A 285 -23.46 22.94 -13.75
N PRO A 286 -22.96 22.35 -14.85
CA PRO A 286 -23.11 20.92 -15.06
C PRO A 286 -22.41 20.18 -13.92
N PHE A 287 -23.14 19.29 -13.23
CA PHE A 287 -22.57 18.41 -12.23
C PHE A 287 -22.80 16.96 -12.68
N LEU A 288 -21.81 16.11 -12.41
CA LEU A 288 -21.90 14.68 -12.62
C LEU A 288 -22.65 14.07 -11.44
N GLU A 289 -23.80 13.46 -11.72
CA GLU A 289 -24.42 12.55 -10.77
C GLU A 289 -23.76 11.18 -10.96
N TYR A 290 -23.32 10.58 -9.86
CA TYR A 290 -22.87 9.20 -9.88
C TYR A 290 -23.66 8.41 -8.85
N SER A 291 -24.00 7.18 -9.19
CA SER A 291 -24.49 6.19 -8.24
C SER A 291 -23.61 4.95 -8.32
N VAL A 292 -23.44 4.29 -7.18
CA VAL A 292 -22.68 3.05 -7.09
C VAL A 292 -23.66 1.95 -6.72
N GLU A 293 -23.85 1.02 -7.63
CA GLU A 293 -24.60 -0.20 -7.34
C GLU A 293 -23.64 -1.20 -6.71
N VAL A 294 -23.80 -1.43 -5.40
CA VAL A 294 -22.95 -2.33 -4.62
C VAL A 294 -23.67 -3.66 -4.44
N PRO A 295 -23.11 -4.79 -4.92
CA PRO A 295 -23.68 -6.11 -4.67
C PRO A 295 -23.80 -6.39 -3.16
N SER A 296 -24.81 -7.16 -2.78
CA SER A 296 -25.03 -7.55 -1.38
C SER A 296 -23.78 -8.21 -0.78
N GLY A 297 -23.38 -7.79 0.43
CA GLY A 297 -22.19 -8.30 1.12
C GLY A 297 -20.87 -7.65 0.70
N VAL A 298 -20.89 -6.63 -0.16
CA VAL A 298 -19.70 -5.84 -0.55
C VAL A 298 -19.76 -4.47 0.13
N GLN A 299 -18.63 -4.00 0.67
CA GLN A 299 -18.50 -2.66 1.24
C GLN A 299 -17.80 -1.74 0.22
N ALA A 300 -18.40 -0.59 -0.10
CA ALA A 300 -17.82 0.39 -1.01
C ALA A 300 -17.29 1.60 -0.25
N TRP A 301 -16.14 2.11 -0.70
CA TRP A 301 -15.55 3.35 -0.22
C TRP A 301 -15.38 4.28 -1.43
N VAL A 302 -15.74 5.55 -1.27
CA VAL A 302 -15.56 6.57 -2.32
C VAL A 302 -14.62 7.62 -1.73
N SER A 303 -13.40 7.71 -2.25
CA SER A 303 -12.46 8.79 -1.90
C SER A 303 -12.58 9.95 -2.89
N ASP A 304 -12.31 11.17 -2.40
CA ASP A 304 -12.44 12.47 -3.07
C ASP A 304 -12.39 12.44 -4.61
N ILE A 305 -13.52 12.81 -5.22
CA ILE A 305 -13.61 13.06 -6.66
C ILE A 305 -12.99 14.43 -6.93
N LYS A 306 -11.77 14.46 -7.46
CA LYS A 306 -11.18 15.69 -7.99
C LYS A 306 -11.70 15.94 -9.39
N ILE A 307 -12.64 16.88 -9.50
CA ILE A 307 -13.10 17.44 -10.78
C ILE A 307 -12.02 18.41 -11.24
N ASN A 308 -11.29 18.09 -12.32
CA ASN A 308 -10.42 19.08 -12.96
C ASN A 308 -11.30 20.12 -13.68
N GLU A 309 -11.15 21.40 -13.31
CA GLU A 309 -11.90 22.54 -13.89
C GLU A 309 -11.71 22.70 -15.41
N ALA A 310 -10.71 22.04 -16.00
CA ALA A 310 -10.43 22.06 -17.44
C ALA A 310 -11.53 21.40 -18.32
N LEU A 311 -12.59 20.85 -17.72
CA LEU A 311 -13.71 20.20 -18.42
C LEU A 311 -14.99 21.04 -18.48
N ILE A 312 -14.99 22.28 -17.94
CA ILE A 312 -16.19 23.14 -17.87
C ILE A 312 -16.16 24.28 -18.92
N GLN A 313 -15.17 24.33 -19.82
CA GLN A 313 -15.15 25.31 -20.92
C GLN A 313 -15.50 24.70 -22.28
#